data_AF-A0AAE0PAL3-F1
#
_entry.id   AF-A0AAE0PAL3-F1
#
_cell.length_a   1.000
_cell.length_b   1.000
_cell.length_c   1.000
_cell.angle_alpha   90.00
_cell.angle_beta   90.00
_cell.angle_gamma   90.00
#
_symmetry.space_group_name_H-M   'P 1'
#
loop_
_entity.id
_entity.type
_entity.pdbx_description
1 polymer ?
#
loop_
_entity_poly.entity_id
_entity_poly.type
_entity_poly.pdbx_seq_one_letter_code
_entity_poly.pdbx_strand_id
1 'polypeptide(L)'
;VVDIIAVRGFHLATERPWTSPDKGVMWLSDLLTEDYPDARVLSYNYEVNAVFTSNWAMFESAVADLVNQIVSVSEHVLSSRPLVFACHGLGGLLVE
;
A
#
# COMPACT_ATOMS: atom_id res chain seq x y z
N VAL A 1 -14.09 -2.69 -11.51
CA VAL A 1 -13.93 -3.38 -10.22
C VAL A 1 -12.45 -3.73 -10.04
N VAL A 2 -11.71 -2.96 -9.24
CA VAL A 2 -10.22 -2.99 -9.13
C VAL A 2 -9.80 -3.02 -7.67
N ASP A 3 -8.67 -3.66 -7.36
CA ASP A 3 -8.04 -3.60 -6.04
C ASP A 3 -6.80 -2.71 -6.10
N ILE A 4 -6.71 -1.77 -5.17
CA ILE A 4 -5.64 -0.79 -5.11
C ILE A 4 -4.89 -0.99 -3.80
N ILE A 5 -3.61 -1.33 -3.90
CA ILE A 5 -2.73 -1.46 -2.74
C ILE A 5 -1.89 -0.19 -2.64
N ALA A 6 -2.20 0.60 -1.61
CA ALA A 6 -1.44 1.78 -1.23
C ALA A 6 -0.22 1.36 -0.41
N VAL A 7 0.97 1.43 -1.01
CA VAL A 7 2.24 1.13 -0.34
C VAL A 7 2.87 2.44 0.09
N ARG A 8 2.86 2.70 1.40
CA ARG A 8 3.40 3.95 1.96
C ARG A 8 4.92 4.00 1.82
N GLY A 9 5.46 5.21 1.73
CA GLY A 9 6.90 5.46 1.95
C GLY A 9 7.24 5.71 3.43
N PHE A 10 8.40 6.32 3.65
CA PHE A 10 8.77 6.87 4.96
C PHE A 10 7.78 7.98 5.36
N HIS A 11 7.16 7.83 6.52
CA HIS A 11 6.45 8.94 7.18
C HIS A 11 6.65 8.82 8.68
N LEU A 12 6.56 9.95 9.37
CA LEU A 12 6.61 10.03 10.83
C LEU A 12 5.38 9.37 11.46
N ALA A 13 5.49 8.97 12.73
CA ALA A 13 4.36 8.36 13.46
C ALA A 13 3.13 9.28 13.58
N THR A 14 3.34 10.59 13.48
CA THR A 14 2.28 11.61 13.53
C THR A 14 1.63 11.87 12.17
N GLU A 15 2.22 11.36 11.08
CA GLU A 15 1.75 11.60 9.72
C GLU A 15 0.77 10.52 9.28
N ARG A 16 -0.38 10.95 8.77
CA ARG A 16 -1.27 10.06 8.01
C ARG A 16 -0.87 10.12 6.54
N PRO A 17 -0.37 9.02 5.96
CA PRO A 17 0.01 9.00 4.56
C PRO A 17 -1.23 9.27 3.69
N TRP A 18 -0.99 9.78 2.48
CA TRP A 18 -2.04 10.03 1.48
C TRP A 18 -3.13 11.01 1.92
N THR A 19 -2.92 11.72 3.04
CA THR A 19 -3.89 12.64 3.64
C THR A 19 -3.44 14.08 3.44
N SER A 20 -4.32 14.93 2.95
CA SER A 20 -4.09 16.38 2.85
C SER A 20 -3.88 16.96 4.27
N PRO A 21 -2.75 17.64 4.55
CA PRO A 21 -2.49 18.19 5.88
C PRO A 21 -3.49 19.27 6.31
N ASP A 22 -4.03 20.01 5.35
CA ASP A 22 -4.91 21.15 5.56
C ASP A 22 -6.40 20.77 5.63
N LYS A 23 -6.83 19.76 4.86
CA LYS A 23 -8.24 19.35 4.77
C LYS A 23 -8.54 18.03 5.47
N GLY A 24 -7.52 17.25 5.83
CA GLY A 24 -7.68 15.93 6.43
C GLY A 24 -8.25 14.88 5.48
N VAL A 25 -8.31 15.18 4.18
CA VAL A 25 -8.87 14.30 3.14
C VAL A 25 -7.83 13.29 2.69
N MET A 26 -8.13 12.00 2.80
CA MET A 26 -7.28 10.91 2.31
C MET A 26 -7.70 10.54 0.89
N TRP A 27 -6.97 11.03 -0.12
CA TRP A 27 -7.50 11.03 -1.50
C TRP A 27 -7.75 9.62 -2.07
N LEU A 28 -6.98 8.61 -1.65
CA LEU A 28 -7.16 7.23 -2.11
C LEU A 28 -8.47 6.62 -1.58
N SER A 29 -8.92 6.92 -0.36
CA SER A 29 -10.20 6.40 0.14
C SER A 29 -11.36 7.35 -0.13
N ASP A 30 -11.13 8.65 0.03
CA ASP A 30 -12.19 9.65 0.13
C ASP A 30 -12.59 10.20 -1.23
N LEU A 31 -11.64 10.34 -2.16
CA LEU A 31 -11.89 10.94 -3.48
C LEU A 31 -11.94 9.89 -4.59
N LEU A 32 -11.02 8.92 -4.57
CA LEU A 32 -10.95 7.90 -5.62
C LEU A 32 -12.21 7.04 -5.70
N THR A 33 -12.87 6.82 -4.57
CA THR A 33 -14.12 6.05 -4.50
C THR A 33 -15.31 6.83 -5.08
N GLU A 34 -15.21 8.15 -5.28
CA GLU A 34 -16.22 8.93 -5.99
C GLU A 34 -16.22 8.59 -7.49
N ASP A 35 -15.02 8.52 -8.10
CA ASP A 35 -14.84 8.16 -9.52
C ASP A 35 -14.94 6.64 -9.77
N TYR A 36 -14.48 5.84 -8.80
CA TYR A 36 -14.46 4.39 -8.86
C TYR A 36 -15.13 3.76 -7.61
N PRO A 37 -16.47 3.76 -7.52
CA PRO A 37 -17.20 3.30 -6.33
C PRO A 37 -16.94 1.83 -5.96
N ASP A 38 -16.64 1.00 -6.96
CA ASP A 38 -16.32 -0.41 -6.75
C ASP A 38 -14.83 -0.67 -6.51
N ALA A 39 -13.99 0.37 -6.44
CA ALA A 39 -12.58 0.22 -6.10
C ALA A 39 -12.45 -0.15 -4.62
N ARG A 40 -11.59 -1.14 -4.34
CA ARG A 40 -11.23 -1.48 -2.97
C ARG A 40 -9.82 -1.01 -2.72
N VAL A 41 -9.67 -0.14 -1.72
CA VAL A 41 -8.37 0.40 -1.33
C VAL A 41 -7.87 -0.30 -0.08
N LEU A 42 -6.69 -0.90 -0.20
CA LEU A 42 -5.97 -1.58 0.87
C LEU A 42 -4.70 -0.79 1.15
N SER A 43 -4.35 -0.59 2.42
CA SER A 43 -3.10 0.06 2.80
C SER A 43 -2.12 -0.97 3.33
N TYR A 44 -0.90 -0.99 2.79
CA TYR A 44 0.18 -1.82 3.29
C TYR A 44 1.22 -0.96 4.00
N ASN A 45 1.50 -1.35 5.25
CA ASN A 45 2.51 -0.72 6.09
C ASN A 45 3.62 -1.73 6.36
N TYR A 46 4.86 -1.27 6.29
CA TYR A 46 6.04 -2.08 6.57
C TYR A 46 7.03 -1.30 7.43
N GLU A 47 7.97 -2.02 8.03
CA GLU A 47 9.08 -1.42 8.76
C GLU A 47 10.04 -0.75 7.78
N VAL A 48 10.09 0.58 7.76
CA VAL A 48 10.82 1.32 6.71
C VAL A 48 12.32 1.00 6.71
N ASN A 49 12.88 0.63 7.87
CA ASN A 49 14.26 0.18 7.99
C ASN A 49 14.56 -1.09 7.17
N ALA A 50 13.56 -1.92 6.86
CA ALA A 50 13.72 -3.08 5.97
C ALA A 50 14.14 -2.68 4.55
N VAL A 51 13.81 -1.44 4.12
CA VAL A 51 14.13 -0.92 2.78
C VAL A 51 15.28 0.08 2.81
N PHE A 52 15.60 0.63 3.99
CA PHE A 52 16.67 1.64 4.16
C PHE A 52 18.03 1.03 4.54
N THR A 53 18.07 -0.21 5.02
CA THR A 53 19.32 -0.87 5.45
C THR A 53 19.93 -1.68 4.32
N SER A 54 21.27 -1.88 4.36
CA SER A 54 21.96 -2.83 3.46
C SER A 54 21.72 -4.30 3.82
N ASN A 55 20.68 -4.59 4.62
CA ASN A 55 20.35 -5.93 5.07
C ASN A 55 19.32 -6.57 4.13
N TRP A 56 19.83 -7.30 3.13
CA TRP A 56 19.01 -7.94 2.11
C TRP A 56 17.97 -8.91 2.68
N ALA A 57 18.29 -9.64 3.76
CA ALA A 57 17.35 -10.57 4.38
C ALA A 57 16.13 -9.87 4.99
N MET A 58 16.31 -8.66 5.53
CA MET A 58 15.17 -7.85 6.02
C MET A 58 14.30 -7.36 4.87
N PHE A 59 14.91 -6.95 3.76
CA PHE A 59 14.19 -6.56 2.56
C PHE A 59 13.36 -7.72 1.99
N GLU A 60 13.97 -8.90 1.81
CA GLU A 60 13.27 -10.10 1.35
C GLU A 60 12.12 -10.50 2.28
N SER A 61 12.31 -10.38 3.59
CA SER A 61 11.24 -10.64 4.56
C SER A 61 10.08 -9.66 4.42
N ALA A 62 10.33 -8.39 4.13
CA ALA A 62 9.28 -7.39 3.91
C ALA A 62 8.51 -7.65 2.60
N VAL A 63 9.22 -8.05 1.54
CA VAL A 63 8.58 -8.45 0.27
C VAL A 63 7.72 -9.70 0.47
N ALA A 64 8.24 -10.72 1.18
CA ALA A 64 7.50 -11.94 1.47
C ALA A 64 6.24 -11.65 2.30
N ASP A 65 6.33 -10.75 3.29
CA ASP A 65 5.18 -10.31 4.07
C ASP A 65 4.13 -9.62 3.19
N LEU A 66 4.52 -8.68 2.33
CA LEU A 66 3.62 -8.04 1.37
C LEU A 66 2.88 -9.08 0.52
N VAL A 67 3.59 -10.04 -0.07
CA VAL A 67 2.98 -11.10 -0.89
C VAL A 67 2.00 -11.94 -0.08
N ASN A 68 2.37 -12.34 1.14
CA ASN A 68 1.51 -13.14 2.02
C ASN A 68 0.22 -12.40 2.39
N GLN A 69 0.31 -11.09 2.68
CA GLN A 69 -0.87 -10.26 2.95
C GLN A 69 -1.78 -10.16 1.72
N ILE A 70 -1.21 -9.99 0.52
CA ILE A 70 -1.98 -9.96 -0.73
C ILE A 70 -2.72 -11.28 -0.96
N VAL A 71 -2.03 -12.40 -0.80
CA VAL A 71 -2.61 -13.74 -0.96
C VAL A 71 -3.75 -13.94 0.03
N SER A 72 -3.53 -13.64 1.31
CA SER A 72 -4.54 -13.78 2.36
C SER A 72 -5.81 -12.97 2.07
N VAL A 73 -5.66 -11.73 1.57
CA VAL A 73 -6.81 -10.90 1.20
C VAL A 73 -7.47 -11.37 -0.11
N SER A 74 -6.71 -11.98 -1.02
CA SER A 74 -7.20 -12.47 -2.31
C SER A 74 -7.94 -13.80 -2.22
N GLU A 75 -7.61 -14.66 -1.25
CA GLU A 75 -8.35 -15.93 -0.99
C GLU A 75 -9.84 -15.70 -0.74
N HIS A 76 -10.20 -14.51 -0.25
CA HIS A 76 -11.57 -14.14 0.09
C HIS A 76 -12.29 -13.39 -1.04
N VAL A 77 -11.69 -13.30 -2.23
CA VAL A 77 -12.11 -12.39 -3.31
C VAL A 77 -12.14 -13.14 -4.63
N LEU A 78 -13.12 -12.83 -5.48
CA LEU A 78 -13.20 -13.39 -6.83
C LEU A 78 -11.93 -13.01 -7.62
N SER A 79 -11.24 -14.02 -8.16
CA SER A 79 -9.89 -13.96 -8.77
C SER A 79 -9.75 -13.08 -10.03
N SER A 80 -10.74 -12.26 -10.36
CA SER A 80 -10.84 -11.49 -11.61
C SER A 80 -10.62 -9.98 -11.44
N ARG A 81 -10.33 -9.48 -10.23
CA ARG A 81 -10.09 -8.05 -9.99
C ARG A 81 -8.63 -7.70 -10.34
N PRO A 82 -8.39 -6.75 -11.27
CA PRO A 82 -7.03 -6.27 -11.51
C PRO A 82 -6.44 -5.66 -10.24
N LEU A 83 -5.13 -5.86 -10.06
CA LEU A 83 -4.38 -5.31 -8.94
C LEU A 83 -3.55 -4.10 -9.41
N VAL A 84 -3.69 -2.98 -8.71
CA VAL A 84 -2.95 -1.75 -8.97
C VAL A 84 -2.21 -1.34 -7.70
N PHE A 85 -0.93 -1.01 -7.83
CA PHE A 85 -0.13 -0.50 -6.72
C PHE A 85 -0.01 1.01 -6.80
N ALA A 86 -0.36 1.70 -5.72
CA ALA A 86 -0.11 3.13 -5.53
C ALA A 86 1.05 3.27 -4.53
N CYS A 87 2.25 3.52 -5.04
CA CYS A 87 3.47 3.55 -4.23
C CYS A 87 3.97 4.98 -4.04
N HIS A 88 4.49 5.29 -2.85
CA HIS A 88 5.14 6.58 -2.57
C HIS A 88 6.57 6.37 -2.06
N GLY A 89 7.54 7.02 -2.71
CA GLY A 89 8.95 6.99 -2.30
C GLY A 89 9.48 5.56 -2.11
N LEU A 90 9.98 5.27 -0.92
CA LEU A 90 10.53 3.94 -0.56
C LEU A 90 9.53 2.78 -0.74
N GLY A 91 8.22 3.05 -0.70
CA GLY A 91 7.22 2.02 -0.95
C GLY A 91 7.29 1.45 -2.37
N GLY A 92 7.83 2.22 -3.33
CA GLY A 92 8.04 1.76 -4.69
C GLY A 92 9.11 0.67 -4.79
N LEU A 93 10.18 0.78 -3.99
CA LEU A 93 11.29 -0.18 -3.99
C LEU A 93 10.86 -1.58 -3.54
N LEU A 94 9.83 -1.67 -2.69
CA LEU A 94 9.30 -2.95 -2.24
C LEU A 94 8.50 -3.69 -3.33
N VAL A 95 8.08 -2.97 -4.38
CA VAL A 95 7.20 -3.48 -5.44
C VAL A 95 7.92 -3.68 -6.78
N GLU A 96 9.10 -3.07 -6.98
CA GLU A 96 9.89 -3.13 -8.23
C GLU A 96 10.36 -4.54 -8.62
#